data_AF-A0A9D4NUP3-F1
#
_entry.id   AF-A0A9D4NUP3-F1
#
_cell.length_a   1.000
_cell.length_b   1.000
_cell.length_c   1.000
_cell.angle_alpha   90.00
_cell.angle_beta   90.00
_cell.angle_gamma   90.00
#
_symmetry.space_group_name_H-M   'P 1'
#
loop_
_entity.id
_entity.type
_entity.pdbx_description
1 polymer ?
#
loop_
_entity_poly.entity_id
_entity_poly.type
_entity_poly.pdbx_seq_one_letter_code
_entity_poly.pdbx_strand_id
1 'polypeptide(L)'
;MRYYLPEKPAIEEMHRIHVEKGHLGIVKTIQHFSIKYCATNQNQLAIDLVNGCDICKRAKKQIRKYGEIGQMEPTRSWTALAKEAITEYKHTIHSSTGYTPSFLLDGSDPDEIYQDVDLVQARKLAFNTSQAAHKISKERIERKHKVLQLKEGDLVYENLTDESNKEKLESVFSGPFEITNKISEIIYEIKLPNKIERVHIGKLKPYQPPIISEN
;
A
#
# COMPACT_ATOMS: atom_id res chain seq x y z
N MET A 1 -16.21 14.39 35.63
CA MET A 1 -17.02 15.45 34.98
C MET A 1 -16.21 15.99 33.81
N ARG A 2 -16.77 16.04 32.59
CA ARG A 2 -16.07 16.56 31.40
C ARG A 2 -16.45 18.03 31.18
N TYR A 3 -15.48 18.85 30.81
CA TYR A 3 -15.71 20.27 30.50
C TYR A 3 -16.01 20.43 29.01
N TYR A 4 -17.08 21.15 28.69
CA TYR A 4 -17.41 21.46 27.30
C TYR A 4 -16.47 22.55 26.76
N LEU A 5 -15.89 22.31 25.59
CA LEU A 5 -15.09 23.28 24.85
C LEU A 5 -15.78 23.62 23.51
N PRO A 6 -15.90 24.92 23.17
CA PRO A 6 -16.22 25.35 21.82
C PRO A 6 -15.17 24.89 20.79
N GLU A 7 -15.51 24.93 19.50
CA GLU A 7 -14.68 24.32 18.44
C GLU A 7 -13.23 24.85 18.38
N LYS A 8 -13.02 26.17 18.39
CA LYS A 8 -11.67 26.77 18.33
C LYS A 8 -10.75 26.33 19.47
N PRO A 9 -11.12 26.51 20.76
CA PRO A 9 -10.26 26.06 21.87
C PRO A 9 -10.14 24.53 21.95
N ALA A 10 -11.14 23.78 21.44
CA ALA A 10 -11.03 22.34 21.33
C ALA A 10 -9.93 21.92 20.33
N ILE A 11 -9.84 22.59 19.18
CA ILE A 11 -8.80 22.34 18.16
C ILE A 11 -7.41 22.64 18.73
N GLU A 12 -7.24 23.78 19.41
CA GLU A 12 -5.98 24.17 20.05
C GLU A 12 -5.53 23.17 21.12
N GLU A 13 -6.46 22.75 21.99
CA GLU A 13 -6.18 21.75 23.02
C GLU A 13 -5.85 20.38 22.42
N MET A 14 -6.57 19.96 21.38
CA MET A 14 -6.24 18.72 20.65
C MET A 14 -4.88 18.80 19.98
N HIS A 15 -4.50 19.94 19.41
CA HIS A 15 -3.18 20.18 18.83
C HIS A 15 -2.08 20.07 19.87
N ARG A 16 -2.27 20.72 21.03
CA ARG A 16 -1.35 20.60 22.16
C ARG A 16 -1.16 19.15 22.58
N ILE A 17 -2.25 18.42 22.83
CA ILE A 17 -2.19 16.99 23.21
C ILE A 17 -1.49 16.16 22.13
N HIS A 18 -1.76 16.46 20.85
CA HIS A 18 -1.17 15.76 19.72
C HIS A 18 0.35 15.93 19.70
N VAL A 19 0.85 17.15 19.83
CA VAL A 19 2.28 17.48 19.74
C VAL A 19 3.04 17.07 21.00
N GLU A 20 2.57 17.50 22.19
CA GLU A 20 3.27 17.28 23.47
C GLU A 20 3.45 15.78 23.79
N LYS A 21 2.51 14.94 23.34
CA LYS A 21 2.56 13.49 23.57
C LYS A 21 3.20 12.70 22.42
N GLY A 22 3.91 13.38 21.51
CA GLY A 22 4.67 12.73 20.45
C GLY A 22 3.84 12.31 19.23
N HIS A 23 3.11 13.26 18.63
CA HIS A 23 2.35 13.07 17.38
C HIS A 23 1.38 11.88 17.38
N LEU A 24 0.50 11.87 18.39
CA LEU A 24 -0.49 10.80 18.58
C LEU A 24 -1.41 10.61 17.36
N GLY A 25 -1.83 9.36 17.13
CA GLY A 25 -2.86 9.07 16.10
C GLY A 25 -4.24 9.59 16.50
N ILE A 26 -5.18 9.60 15.54
CA ILE A 26 -6.55 10.12 15.70
C ILE A 26 -7.23 9.54 16.95
N VAL A 27 -7.26 8.20 17.06
CA VAL A 27 -7.92 7.51 18.18
C VAL A 27 -7.32 7.89 19.54
N LYS A 28 -5.99 7.91 19.64
CA LYS A 28 -5.30 8.25 20.90
C LYS A 28 -5.49 9.71 21.28
N THR A 29 -5.52 10.60 20.29
CA THR A 29 -5.78 12.04 20.50
C THR A 29 -7.18 12.25 21.09
N ILE A 30 -8.20 11.60 20.50
CA ILE A 30 -9.58 11.64 21.01
C ILE A 30 -9.66 11.05 22.42
N GLN A 31 -8.99 9.93 22.67
CA GLN A 31 -8.98 9.29 23.99
C GLN A 31 -8.41 10.22 25.06
N HIS A 32 -7.27 10.87 24.80
CA HIS A 32 -6.67 11.80 25.76
C HIS A 32 -7.50 13.07 25.94
N PHE A 33 -8.07 13.62 24.87
CA PHE A 33 -8.95 14.78 24.94
C PHE A 33 -10.21 14.46 25.79
N SER A 34 -10.83 13.30 25.55
CA SER A 34 -12.06 12.85 26.21
C SER A 34 -11.90 12.51 27.70
N ILE A 35 -10.68 12.51 28.25
CA ILE A 35 -10.47 12.37 29.70
C ILE A 35 -11.01 13.61 30.42
N LYS A 36 -10.75 14.81 29.87
CA LYS A 36 -11.02 16.08 30.54
C LYS A 36 -12.08 16.93 29.82
N TYR A 37 -12.17 16.84 28.51
CA TYR A 37 -12.98 17.73 27.69
C TYR A 37 -14.01 16.97 26.84
N CYS A 38 -15.02 17.69 26.37
CA CYS A 38 -15.91 17.26 25.29
C CYS A 38 -16.17 18.43 24.35
N ALA A 39 -16.31 18.16 23.04
CA ALA A 39 -16.59 19.18 22.03
C ALA A 39 -17.56 18.64 20.98
N THR A 40 -18.26 19.55 20.30
CA THR A 40 -19.10 19.20 19.15
C THR A 40 -18.21 18.66 18.04
N ASN A 41 -18.62 17.55 17.41
CA ASN A 41 -17.92 16.93 16.29
C ASN A 41 -16.41 16.62 16.54
N GLN A 42 -16.04 16.32 17.78
CA GLN A 42 -14.64 16.08 18.19
C GLN A 42 -13.89 15.03 17.37
N ASN A 43 -14.62 14.04 16.81
CA ASN A 43 -14.03 13.01 15.96
C ASN A 43 -13.52 13.61 14.65
N GLN A 44 -14.32 14.45 14.00
CA GLN A 44 -13.95 15.10 12.74
C GLN A 44 -12.80 16.10 12.97
N LEU A 45 -12.87 16.88 14.05
CA LEU A 45 -11.79 17.80 14.43
C LEU A 45 -10.45 17.08 14.60
N ALA A 46 -10.45 15.95 15.31
CA ALA A 46 -9.24 15.15 15.49
C ALA A 46 -8.77 14.48 14.19
N ILE A 47 -9.69 14.04 13.33
CA ILE A 47 -9.36 13.51 12.00
C ILE A 47 -8.63 14.57 11.19
N ASP A 48 -9.22 15.75 11.06
CA ASP A 48 -8.70 16.83 10.23
C ASP A 48 -7.36 17.35 10.78
N LEU A 49 -7.22 17.44 12.10
CA LEU A 49 -5.99 17.89 12.76
C LEU A 49 -4.81 16.94 12.48
N VAL A 50 -5.01 15.65 12.73
CA VAL A 50 -3.93 14.64 12.54
C VAL A 50 -3.65 14.43 11.05
N ASN A 51 -4.66 14.58 10.19
CA ASN A 51 -4.50 14.51 8.75
C ASN A 51 -3.79 15.74 8.17
N GLY A 52 -3.91 16.91 8.78
CA GLY A 52 -3.15 18.10 8.40
C GLY A 52 -1.71 18.12 8.91
N CYS A 53 -1.35 17.29 9.90
CA CYS A 53 -0.02 17.27 10.48
C CYS A 53 1.04 16.69 9.50
N ASP A 54 1.97 17.54 9.09
CA ASP A 54 3.08 17.24 8.18
C ASP A 54 4.03 16.17 8.75
N ILE A 55 4.42 16.29 10.02
CA ILE A 55 5.32 15.35 10.72
C ILE A 55 4.69 13.94 10.73
N CYS A 56 3.40 13.84 11.02
CA CYS A 56 2.66 12.59 10.98
C CYS A 56 2.65 11.97 9.57
N LYS A 57 2.35 12.78 8.55
CA LYS A 57 2.23 12.29 7.16
C LYS A 57 3.57 11.83 6.62
N ARG A 58 4.65 12.53 6.96
CA ARG A 58 6.04 12.20 6.56
C ARG A 58 6.61 10.99 7.29
N ALA A 59 6.33 10.83 8.59
CA ALA A 59 6.91 9.76 9.39
C ALA A 59 6.13 8.43 9.30
N LYS A 60 4.79 8.46 9.32
CA LYS A 60 3.98 7.23 9.46
C LYS A 60 3.92 6.44 8.15
N LYS A 61 4.52 5.24 8.13
CA LYS A 61 4.39 4.26 7.06
C LYS A 61 2.99 3.62 7.07
N GLN A 62 2.45 3.29 5.90
CA GLN A 62 1.25 2.45 5.82
C GLN A 62 1.63 1.02 6.19
N ILE A 63 1.22 0.56 7.38
CA ILE A 63 1.46 -0.81 7.82
C ILE A 63 0.44 -1.72 7.13
N ARG A 64 0.91 -2.61 6.25
CA ARG A 64 0.14 -3.76 5.77
C ARG A 64 0.48 -4.95 6.64
N LYS A 65 -0.51 -5.55 7.30
CA LYS A 65 -0.31 -6.79 8.06
C LYS A 65 -0.43 -7.96 7.08
N TYR A 66 0.68 -8.63 6.80
CA TYR A 66 0.66 -9.94 6.16
C TYR A 66 0.76 -11.01 7.25
N GLY A 67 0.14 -12.17 7.00
CA GLY A 67 -0.08 -13.22 7.99
C GLY A 67 1.20 -13.87 8.53
N GLU A 68 1.02 -14.86 9.38
CA GLU A 68 2.11 -15.61 9.98
C GLU A 68 2.86 -16.41 8.90
N ILE A 69 4.16 -16.12 8.76
CA ILE A 69 5.06 -16.91 7.93
C ILE A 69 5.46 -18.11 8.79
N GLY A 70 4.99 -19.31 8.42
CA GLY A 70 5.50 -20.53 9.01
C GLY A 70 7.00 -20.64 8.76
N GLN A 71 7.79 -20.70 9.82
CA GLN A 71 9.22 -20.97 9.72
C GLN A 71 9.45 -22.48 9.72
N MET A 72 9.91 -23.03 8.61
CA MET A 72 10.63 -24.30 8.60
C MET A 72 12.11 -23.99 8.46
N GLU A 73 12.92 -24.45 9.41
CA GLU A 73 14.37 -24.36 9.31
C GLU A 73 14.87 -25.28 8.19
N PRO A 74 15.48 -24.75 7.11
CA PRO A 74 15.97 -25.58 6.02
C PRO A 74 17.19 -26.39 6.50
N THR A 75 17.11 -27.70 6.37
CA THR A 75 18.21 -28.64 6.70
C THR A 75 19.30 -28.69 5.62
N ARG A 76 19.09 -28.01 4.48
CA ARG A 76 19.95 -28.03 3.28
C ARG A 76 20.29 -26.61 2.83
N SER A 77 21.33 -26.49 2.01
CA SER A 77 21.70 -25.20 1.41
C SER A 77 20.60 -24.67 0.50
N TRP A 78 20.44 -23.34 0.47
CA TRP A 78 19.46 -22.67 -0.40
C TRP A 78 19.63 -23.05 -1.88
N THR A 79 20.85 -23.26 -2.34
CA THR A 79 21.12 -23.63 -3.74
C THR A 79 20.57 -25.01 -4.11
N ALA A 80 20.54 -25.96 -3.18
CA ALA A 80 19.92 -27.26 -3.38
C ALA A 80 18.39 -27.13 -3.38
N LEU A 81 17.84 -26.45 -2.36
CA LEU A 81 16.40 -26.25 -2.22
C LEU A 81 15.80 -25.45 -3.37
N ALA A 82 16.49 -24.45 -3.89
CA ALA A 82 16.02 -23.67 -5.04
C ALA A 82 15.92 -24.53 -6.31
N LYS A 83 16.86 -25.46 -6.53
CA LYS A 83 16.80 -26.39 -7.66
C LYS A 83 15.61 -27.33 -7.51
N GLU A 84 15.44 -27.91 -6.33
CA GLU A 84 14.29 -28.78 -6.00
C GLU A 84 12.96 -28.02 -6.17
N ALA A 85 12.85 -26.78 -5.66
CA ALA A 85 11.66 -25.97 -5.80
C ALA A 85 11.33 -25.66 -7.28
N ILE A 86 12.35 -25.42 -8.12
CA ILE A 86 12.14 -25.21 -9.56
C ILE A 86 11.65 -26.50 -10.23
N THR A 87 12.22 -27.66 -9.90
CA THR A 87 11.77 -28.93 -10.47
C THR A 87 10.33 -29.24 -10.04
N GLU A 88 10.03 -29.13 -8.75
CA GLU A 88 8.67 -29.33 -8.23
C GLU A 88 7.66 -28.36 -8.89
N TYR A 89 8.00 -27.07 -9.00
CA TYR A 89 7.14 -26.08 -9.65
C TYR A 89 6.86 -26.42 -11.12
N LYS A 90 7.85 -26.94 -11.86
CA LYS A 90 7.67 -27.33 -13.27
C LYS A 90 6.71 -28.50 -13.46
N HIS A 91 6.65 -29.42 -12.49
CA HIS A 91 5.84 -30.64 -12.54
C HIS A 91 4.55 -30.55 -11.72
N THR A 92 4.34 -29.48 -10.96
CA THR A 92 3.11 -29.27 -10.20
C THR A 92 1.98 -28.72 -11.09
N ILE A 93 0.78 -29.27 -10.95
CA ILE A 93 -0.42 -28.78 -11.63
C ILE A 93 -0.87 -27.45 -11.00
N HIS A 94 -0.99 -26.39 -11.79
CA HIS A 94 -1.44 -25.09 -11.29
C HIS A 94 -2.96 -24.94 -11.36
N SER A 95 -3.58 -24.39 -10.33
CA SER A 95 -5.03 -24.20 -10.26
C SER A 95 -5.60 -23.24 -11.31
N SER A 96 -4.80 -22.28 -11.79
CA SER A 96 -5.22 -21.30 -12.80
C SER A 96 -5.29 -21.89 -14.21
N THR A 97 -4.33 -22.75 -14.57
CA THR A 97 -4.21 -23.33 -15.90
C THR A 97 -4.78 -24.74 -15.99
N GLY A 98 -4.75 -25.50 -14.88
CA GLY A 98 -5.14 -26.91 -14.81
C GLY A 98 -4.07 -27.89 -15.33
N TYR A 99 -2.89 -27.38 -15.72
CA TYR A 99 -1.79 -28.16 -16.30
C TYR A 99 -0.46 -27.81 -15.63
N THR A 100 0.53 -28.68 -15.80
CA THR A 100 1.91 -28.41 -15.36
C THR A 100 2.60 -27.39 -16.29
N PRO A 101 3.48 -26.51 -15.78
CA PRO A 101 4.25 -25.61 -16.61
C PRO A 101 5.09 -26.30 -17.69
N SER A 102 5.71 -27.45 -17.39
CA SER A 102 6.51 -28.20 -18.38
C SER A 102 5.61 -28.65 -19.53
N PHE A 103 4.51 -29.34 -19.24
CA PHE A 103 3.59 -29.83 -20.27
C PHE A 103 3.12 -28.72 -21.22
N LEU A 104 2.73 -27.55 -20.70
CA LEU A 104 2.32 -26.43 -21.54
C LEU A 104 3.46 -25.85 -22.39
N LEU A 105 4.70 -25.89 -21.90
CA LEU A 105 5.86 -25.31 -22.59
C LEU A 105 6.44 -26.24 -23.65
N ASP A 106 6.78 -27.47 -23.29
CA ASP A 106 7.50 -28.43 -24.13
C ASP A 106 6.72 -29.73 -24.41
N GLY A 107 5.56 -29.93 -23.78
CA GLY A 107 4.80 -31.18 -23.89
C GLY A 107 5.36 -32.32 -23.04
N SER A 108 6.36 -32.05 -22.19
CA SER A 108 6.94 -33.06 -21.30
C SER A 108 5.97 -33.39 -20.16
N ASP A 109 5.68 -34.68 -20.02
CA ASP A 109 4.81 -35.23 -18.99
C ASP A 109 5.43 -36.50 -18.42
N PRO A 110 6.38 -36.38 -17.47
CA PRO A 110 7.07 -37.54 -16.90
C PRO A 110 6.15 -38.47 -16.11
N ASP A 111 5.00 -37.97 -15.64
CA ASP A 111 4.03 -38.70 -14.83
C ASP A 111 2.87 -39.28 -15.69
N GLU A 112 2.88 -39.03 -17.00
CA GLU A 112 1.88 -39.50 -17.98
C GLU A 112 0.43 -39.19 -17.58
N ILE A 113 0.19 -37.99 -17.04
CA ILE A 113 -1.14 -37.52 -16.60
C ILE A 113 -2.02 -37.11 -17.79
N TYR A 114 -1.44 -36.73 -18.93
CA TYR A 114 -2.13 -36.08 -20.06
C TYR A 114 -2.18 -36.91 -21.35
N GLN A 115 -2.22 -38.25 -21.25
CA GLN A 115 -2.13 -39.17 -22.40
C GLN A 115 -3.15 -38.92 -23.53
N ASP A 116 -4.37 -38.47 -23.21
CA ASP A 116 -5.45 -38.25 -24.18
C ASP A 116 -5.62 -36.78 -24.62
N VAL A 117 -4.70 -35.89 -24.22
CA VAL A 117 -4.86 -34.44 -24.40
C VAL A 117 -3.95 -33.91 -25.49
N ASP A 118 -4.54 -33.34 -26.54
CA ASP A 118 -3.78 -32.59 -27.54
C ASP A 118 -3.16 -31.32 -26.93
N LEU A 119 -1.86 -31.13 -27.16
CA LEU A 119 -1.08 -30.03 -26.60
C LEU A 119 -1.61 -28.66 -27.05
N VAL A 120 -2.07 -28.54 -28.30
CA VAL A 120 -2.60 -27.27 -28.84
C VAL A 120 -3.92 -26.92 -28.15
N GLN A 121 -4.79 -27.92 -27.96
CA GLN A 121 -6.04 -27.75 -27.22
C GLN A 121 -5.80 -27.39 -25.76
N ALA A 122 -4.87 -28.06 -25.08
CA ALA A 122 -4.50 -27.78 -23.69
C ALA A 122 -4.04 -26.33 -23.52
N ARG A 123 -3.16 -25.84 -24.40
CA ARG A 123 -2.68 -24.44 -24.39
C ARG A 123 -3.82 -23.44 -24.56
N LYS A 124 -4.74 -23.72 -25.50
CA LYS A 124 -5.91 -22.87 -25.74
C LYS A 124 -6.84 -22.84 -24.52
N LEU A 125 -7.08 -23.99 -23.90
CA LEU A 125 -7.89 -24.09 -22.70
C LEU A 125 -7.24 -23.33 -21.54
N ALA A 126 -5.96 -23.59 -21.27
CA ALA A 126 -5.18 -22.94 -20.22
C ALA A 126 -5.15 -21.40 -20.37
N PHE A 127 -5.06 -20.91 -21.60
CA PHE A 127 -5.12 -19.48 -21.89
C PHE A 127 -6.48 -18.87 -21.53
N ASN A 128 -7.57 -19.54 -21.92
CA ASN A 128 -8.93 -19.08 -21.66
C ASN A 128 -9.26 -19.12 -20.15
N THR A 129 -8.89 -20.20 -19.46
CA THR A 129 -9.10 -20.33 -18.00
C THR A 129 -8.29 -19.29 -17.24
N SER A 130 -7.02 -19.09 -17.60
CA SER A 130 -6.16 -18.07 -17.01
C SER A 130 -6.73 -16.66 -17.22
N GLN A 131 -7.21 -16.33 -18.42
CA GLN A 131 -7.88 -15.04 -18.67
C GLN A 131 -9.14 -14.86 -17.82
N ALA A 132 -9.99 -15.89 -17.74
CA ALA A 132 -11.20 -15.82 -16.94
C ALA A 132 -10.90 -15.62 -15.44
N ALA A 133 -9.94 -16.39 -14.91
CA ALA A 133 -9.48 -16.25 -13.53
C ALA A 133 -8.85 -14.87 -13.26
N HIS A 134 -8.09 -14.34 -14.22
CA HIS A 134 -7.53 -12.99 -14.14
C HIS A 134 -8.62 -11.93 -14.07
N LYS A 135 -9.66 -12.04 -14.91
CA LYS A 135 -10.81 -11.11 -14.91
C LYS A 135 -11.53 -11.10 -13.56
N ILE A 136 -11.84 -12.28 -13.01
CA ILE A 136 -12.49 -12.42 -11.69
C ILE A 136 -11.61 -11.80 -10.60
N SER A 137 -10.30 -12.05 -10.66
CA SER A 137 -9.34 -11.49 -9.70
C SER A 137 -9.27 -9.97 -9.77
N LYS A 138 -9.28 -9.41 -10.99
CA LYS A 138 -9.33 -7.96 -11.23
C LYS A 138 -10.58 -7.34 -10.60
N GLU A 139 -11.77 -7.88 -10.88
CA GLU A 139 -13.04 -7.39 -10.32
C GLU A 139 -13.05 -7.47 -8.77
N ARG A 140 -12.48 -8.52 -8.19
CA ARG A 140 -12.35 -8.66 -6.73
C ARG A 140 -11.43 -7.60 -6.12
N ILE A 141 -10.32 -7.29 -6.78
CA ILE A 141 -9.35 -6.27 -6.33
C ILE A 141 -9.99 -4.88 -6.48
N GLU A 142 -10.56 -4.57 -7.65
CA GLU A 142 -11.19 -3.28 -7.93
C GLU A 142 -12.30 -2.93 -6.93
N ARG A 143 -13.14 -3.90 -6.52
CA ARG A 143 -14.16 -3.69 -5.47
C ARG A 143 -13.63 -3.18 -4.14
N LYS A 144 -12.39 -3.52 -3.78
CA LYS A 144 -11.76 -3.11 -2.51
C LYS A 144 -10.92 -1.84 -2.65
N HIS A 145 -10.51 -1.51 -3.86
CA HIS A 145 -9.62 -0.39 -4.11
C HIS A 145 -10.41 0.92 -4.16
N LYS A 146 -10.09 1.84 -3.26
CA LYS A 146 -10.53 3.24 -3.37
C LYS A 146 -9.70 3.92 -4.44
N VAL A 147 -10.34 4.39 -5.50
CA VAL A 147 -9.67 5.19 -6.54
C VAL A 147 -9.37 6.56 -5.96
N LEU A 148 -8.10 6.88 -5.77
CA LEU A 148 -7.65 8.23 -5.46
C LEU A 148 -7.49 8.97 -6.79
N GLN A 149 -8.31 10.00 -7.03
CA GLN A 149 -8.19 10.85 -8.22
C GLN A 149 -7.44 12.12 -7.84
N LEU A 150 -6.18 12.21 -8.29
CA LEU A 150 -5.36 13.40 -8.16
C LEU A 150 -5.43 14.19 -9.47
N LYS A 151 -5.39 15.52 -9.36
CA LYS A 151 -5.37 16.45 -10.49
C LYS A 151 -4.00 17.10 -10.60
N GLU A 152 -3.73 17.65 -11.78
CA GLU A 152 -2.57 18.50 -12.02
C GLU A 152 -2.66 19.74 -11.12
N GLY A 153 -1.55 20.12 -10.48
CA GLY A 153 -1.49 21.17 -9.47
C GLY A 153 -1.75 20.72 -8.03
N ASP A 154 -2.19 19.47 -7.79
CA ASP A 154 -2.34 18.97 -6.42
C ASP A 154 -0.97 18.77 -5.76
N LEU A 155 -0.89 19.10 -4.46
CA LEU A 155 0.29 18.86 -3.63
C LEU A 155 0.27 17.44 -3.06
N VAL A 156 1.40 16.75 -3.12
CA VAL A 156 1.55 15.37 -2.65
C VAL A 156 2.88 15.15 -1.93
N TYR A 157 2.89 14.19 -1.01
CA TYR A 157 4.12 13.66 -0.45
C TYR A 157 4.54 12.39 -1.21
N GLU A 158 5.83 12.23 -1.43
CA GLU A 158 6.41 11.10 -2.16
C GLU A 158 7.35 10.30 -1.25
N ASN A 159 7.31 8.98 -1.35
CA ASN A 159 8.35 8.11 -0.80
C ASN A 159 9.53 7.98 -1.77
N LEU A 160 10.52 8.88 -1.63
CA LEU A 160 11.74 8.93 -2.45
C LEU A 160 12.75 7.83 -2.12
N THR A 161 12.73 7.29 -0.90
CA THR A 161 13.80 6.41 -0.41
C THR A 161 13.49 4.94 -0.69
N ASP A 162 14.42 4.25 -1.37
CA ASP A 162 14.57 2.81 -1.17
C ASP A 162 14.99 2.57 0.27
N GLU A 163 14.29 1.69 0.99
CA GLU A 163 14.46 1.47 2.44
C GLU A 163 15.90 1.13 2.82
N SER A 164 16.72 0.66 1.86
CA SER A 164 18.14 0.34 2.04
C SER A 164 19.08 1.56 2.06
N ASN A 165 18.69 2.69 1.46
CA ASN A 165 19.55 3.87 1.30
C ASN A 165 19.18 5.03 2.22
N LYS A 166 18.42 4.75 3.29
CA LYS A 166 17.85 5.76 4.16
C LYS A 166 18.69 5.95 5.43
N GLU A 167 18.95 7.19 5.81
CA GLU A 167 19.65 7.46 7.07
C GLU A 167 18.74 7.23 8.29
N LYS A 168 19.36 6.99 9.45
CA LYS A 168 18.64 6.70 10.68
C LYS A 168 17.78 7.91 11.08
N LEU A 169 16.49 7.66 11.34
CA LEU A 169 15.47 8.65 11.72
C LEU A 169 14.99 9.61 10.61
N GLU A 170 15.42 9.45 9.36
CA GLU A 170 14.83 10.23 8.28
C GLU A 170 13.32 9.95 8.11
N SER A 171 12.59 10.92 7.57
CA SER A 171 11.18 10.71 7.22
C SER A 171 11.02 9.71 6.08
N VAL A 172 9.92 8.96 6.06
CA VAL A 172 9.63 8.00 4.98
C VAL A 172 9.13 8.72 3.72
N PHE A 173 8.48 9.87 3.89
CA PHE A 173 8.02 10.68 2.77
C PHE A 173 8.65 12.06 2.80
N SER A 174 8.90 12.59 1.61
CA SER A 174 9.39 13.94 1.35
C SER A 174 8.34 14.73 0.55
N GLY A 175 8.47 16.05 0.52
CA GLY A 175 7.49 16.95 -0.09
C GLY A 175 6.92 17.94 0.93
N PRO A 176 5.90 18.73 0.59
CA PRO A 176 4.99 18.55 -0.54
C PRO A 176 5.61 18.90 -1.90
N PHE A 177 5.29 18.11 -2.92
CA PHE A 177 5.63 18.33 -4.32
C PHE A 177 4.36 18.49 -5.15
N GLU A 178 4.44 19.25 -6.23
CA GLU A 178 3.32 19.52 -7.13
C GLU A 178 3.27 18.48 -8.25
N ILE A 179 2.05 17.99 -8.56
CA ILE A 179 1.80 17.15 -9.73
C ILE A 179 1.80 18.03 -10.97
N THR A 180 2.73 17.76 -11.89
CA THR A 180 2.84 18.51 -13.16
C THR A 180 1.92 17.95 -14.22
N ASN A 181 1.83 16.63 -14.34
CA ASN A 181 1.11 15.98 -15.43
C ASN A 181 0.56 14.62 -14.99
N LYS A 182 -0.63 14.27 -15.47
CA LYS A 182 -1.24 12.95 -15.28
C LYS A 182 -1.04 12.08 -16.53
N ILE A 183 -0.09 11.14 -16.47
CA ILE A 183 0.14 10.20 -17.57
C ILE A 183 -0.98 9.15 -17.63
N SER A 184 -1.34 8.57 -16.49
CA SER A 184 -2.41 7.57 -16.39
C SER A 184 -3.13 7.69 -15.04
N GLU A 185 -4.17 6.89 -14.82
CA GLU A 185 -4.84 6.84 -13.52
C GLU A 185 -3.92 6.41 -12.36
N ILE A 186 -2.82 5.72 -12.70
CA ILE A 186 -1.91 5.09 -11.75
C ILE A 186 -0.55 5.80 -11.71
N ILE A 187 -0.12 6.45 -12.79
CA ILE A 187 1.21 7.05 -12.91
C ILE A 187 1.09 8.56 -13.11
N TYR A 188 1.80 9.31 -12.26
CA TYR A 188 1.82 10.78 -12.24
C TYR A 188 3.26 11.29 -12.38
N GLU A 189 3.42 12.47 -12.98
CA GLU A 189 4.68 13.21 -13.00
C GLU A 189 4.66 14.27 -11.91
N ILE A 190 5.68 14.26 -11.06
CA ILE A 190 5.85 15.22 -9.96
C ILE A 190 7.10 16.07 -10.18
N LYS A 191 7.03 17.31 -9.71
CA LYS A 191 8.14 18.26 -9.76
C LYS A 191 8.96 18.18 -8.47
N LEU A 192 10.11 17.52 -8.56
CA LEU A 192 11.14 17.56 -7.52
C LEU A 192 12.00 18.82 -7.69
N PRO A 193 12.79 19.21 -6.67
CA PRO A 193 13.64 20.41 -6.76
C PRO A 193 14.61 20.38 -7.94
N ASN A 194 15.08 19.20 -8.32
CA ASN A 194 16.15 19.02 -9.32
C ASN A 194 15.70 18.35 -10.62
N LYS A 195 14.52 17.71 -10.66
CA LYS A 195 14.05 16.92 -11.82
C LYS A 195 12.53 16.72 -11.79
N ILE A 196 11.98 16.26 -12.91
CA ILE A 196 10.61 15.72 -12.98
C ILE A 196 10.72 14.20 -12.93
N GLU A 197 9.97 13.55 -12.04
CA GLU A 197 9.99 12.09 -11.88
C GLU A 197 8.60 11.47 -12.05
N ARG A 198 8.57 10.26 -12.61
CA ARG A 198 7.34 9.47 -12.82
C ARG A 198 7.14 8.51 -11.66
N VAL A 199 6.00 8.64 -10.99
CA VAL A 199 5.74 7.94 -9.74
C VAL A 199 4.39 7.23 -9.81
N HIS A 200 4.37 6.01 -9.27
CA HIS A 200 3.14 5.25 -9.09
C HIS A 200 2.33 5.80 -7.91
N ILE A 201 1.01 5.94 -8.06
CA ILE A 201 0.08 6.51 -7.08
C ILE A 201 0.21 5.89 -5.68
N GLY A 202 0.55 4.60 -5.60
CA GLY A 202 0.80 3.89 -4.34
C GLY A 202 2.02 4.38 -3.53
N LYS A 203 2.93 5.16 -4.14
CA LYS A 203 4.05 5.84 -3.45
C LYS A 203 3.72 7.29 -3.06
N LEU A 204 2.56 7.79 -3.49
CA LEU A 204 2.11 9.16 -3.22
C LEU A 204 1.12 9.20 -2.05
N LYS A 205 1.13 10.30 -1.31
CA LYS A 205 0.10 10.65 -0.34
C LYS A 205 -0.43 12.05 -0.64
N PRO A 206 -1.76 12.27 -0.65
CA PRO A 206 -2.32 13.60 -0.84
C PRO A 206 -1.91 14.51 0.32
N TYR A 207 -1.52 15.74 0.00
CA TYR A 207 -1.33 16.81 0.97
C TYR A 207 -2.70 17.28 1.49
N GLN A 208 -2.77 17.55 2.79
CA GLN A 208 -3.94 18.15 3.43
C GLN A 208 -3.43 19.35 4.24
N PRO A 209 -3.99 20.56 4.05
CA PRO A 209 -3.54 21.72 4.78
C PRO A 209 -3.85 21.57 6.28
N PRO A 210 -2.98 22.06 7.17
CA PRO A 210 -3.25 22.06 8.61
C PRO A 210 -4.42 22.99 8.95
N ILE A 211 -5.25 22.60 9.94
CA ILE A 211 -6.37 23.42 10.43
C ILE A 211 -5.86 24.68 11.14
N ILE A 212 -4.73 24.56 11.82
CA ILE A 212 -4.09 25.66 12.52
C ILE A 212 -3.00 26.16 11.58
N SER A 213 -3.19 27.35 11.00
CA SER A 213 -2.08 28.10 10.43
C SER A 213 -1.24 28.63 11.58
N GLU A 214 0.01 28.18 11.68
CA GLU A 214 1.00 28.87 12.51
C GLU A 214 1.12 30.30 11.98
N ASN A 215 0.63 31.26 12.76
CA ASN A 215 0.96 32.69 12.61
C ASN A 215 2.27 32.96 13.31
#